data_AF-A0A1C6WHS8-F1
#
_entry.id   AF-A0A1C6WHS8-F1
#
_cell.length_a   1.000
_cell.length_b   1.000
_cell.length_c   1.000
_cell.angle_alpha   90.00
_cell.angle_beta   90.00
_cell.angle_gamma   90.00
#
_symmetry.space_group_name_H-M   'P 1'
#
loop_
_entity.id
_entity.type
_entity.pdbx_description
1 polymer ?
#
loop_
_entity_poly.entity_id
_entity_poly.type
_entity_poly.pdbx_seq_one_letter_code
_entity_poly.pdbx_strand_id
1 'polypeptide(L)'
;MASGVCGAINGIEKLITVKEEDSQVSFTPSHALKAYCNAKEGGTGVCFSYAEMVSSSVLFLLKLLETSYDYEDYLKNDKLAEYAILWLSYKLNKYPQKGINTLNDFYTEHIEKNKYYNVEITKSSKTYKDIINKKQDLMNIGIKEISQFYD
;
A
#
# COMPACT_ATOMS: atom_id res chain seq x y z
N MET A 1 12.05 -13.82 0.94
CA MET A 1 11.60 -12.83 -0.08
C MET A 1 12.69 -12.63 -1.13
N ALA A 2 12.34 -12.38 -2.40
CA ALA A 2 13.33 -12.03 -3.43
C ALA A 2 13.95 -10.65 -3.16
N SER A 3 15.21 -10.42 -3.56
CA SER A 3 15.98 -9.20 -3.24
C SER A 3 15.27 -7.90 -3.68
N GLY A 4 14.58 -7.92 -4.82
CA GLY A 4 13.78 -6.78 -5.32
C GLY A 4 12.57 -6.41 -4.44
N VAL A 5 11.89 -7.39 -3.82
CA VAL A 5 10.77 -7.11 -2.90
C VAL A 5 11.28 -6.41 -1.65
N CYS A 6 12.35 -6.95 -1.07
CA CYS A 6 12.95 -6.40 0.14
C CYS A 6 13.44 -4.96 -0.12
N GLY A 7 14.00 -4.69 -1.29
CA GLY A 7 14.36 -3.35 -1.73
C GLY A 7 13.17 -2.39 -1.78
N ALA A 8 12.06 -2.78 -2.42
CA ALA A 8 10.87 -1.96 -2.52
C ALA A 8 10.19 -1.72 -1.16
N ILE A 9 10.10 -2.74 -0.31
CA ILE A 9 9.56 -2.64 1.05
C ILE A 9 10.43 -1.70 1.90
N ASN A 10 11.75 -1.91 1.92
CA ASN A 10 12.66 -1.01 2.64
C ASN A 10 12.60 0.43 2.09
N GLY A 11 12.36 0.57 0.79
CA GLY A 11 12.11 1.84 0.14
C GLY A 11 10.88 2.55 0.70
N ILE A 12 9.71 1.89 0.70
CA ILE A 12 8.48 2.51 1.20
C ILE A 12 8.55 2.82 2.71
N GLU A 13 9.17 1.95 3.51
CA GLU A 13 9.37 2.19 4.94
C GLU A 13 10.17 3.47 5.21
N LYS A 14 11.23 3.73 4.44
CA LYS A 14 12.04 4.95 4.58
C LYS A 14 11.28 6.23 4.19
N LEU A 15 10.18 6.11 3.47
CA LEU A 15 9.35 7.25 3.05
C LEU A 15 8.28 7.60 4.07
N ILE A 16 8.17 6.84 5.16
CA ILE A 16 7.20 7.05 6.25
C ILE A 16 7.99 7.24 7.56
N THR A 17 8.01 8.46 8.07
CA THR A 17 8.55 8.71 9.40
C THR A 17 7.48 8.44 10.45
N VAL A 18 7.79 7.58 11.42
CA VAL A 18 6.94 7.31 12.58
C VAL A 18 7.59 7.93 13.81
N LYS A 19 6.83 8.70 14.60
CA LYS A 19 7.24 9.17 15.92
C LYS A 19 6.25 8.69 16.96
N GLU A 20 6.75 8.08 18.02
CA GLU A 20 5.99 7.57 19.16
C GLU A 20 6.45 8.34 20.41
N GLU A 21 5.59 9.21 20.94
CA GLU A 21 5.86 10.03 22.13
C GLU A 21 4.67 9.93 23.10
N ASP A 22 4.92 9.56 24.36
CA ASP A 22 3.95 9.60 25.47
C ASP A 22 2.52 9.07 25.14
N SER A 23 2.45 7.98 24.36
CA SER A 23 1.21 7.31 23.87
C SER A 23 0.56 7.90 22.62
N GLN A 24 1.15 8.93 22.00
CA GLN A 24 0.75 9.45 20.70
C GLN A 24 1.69 8.93 19.61
N VAL A 25 1.09 8.41 18.53
CA VAL A 25 1.83 8.03 17.32
C VAL A 25 1.51 9.03 16.22
N SER A 26 2.54 9.61 15.61
CA SER A 26 2.40 10.48 14.45
C SER A 26 3.14 9.90 13.24
N PHE A 27 2.53 10.10 12.07
CA PHE A 27 3.03 9.57 10.81
C PHE A 27 3.26 10.73 9.84
N THR A 28 4.47 10.82 9.31
CA THR A 28 4.82 11.86 8.34
C THR A 28 5.31 11.22 7.05
N PRO A 29 4.54 11.29 5.96
CA PRO A 29 5.01 10.86 4.66
C PRO A 29 6.03 11.84 4.07
N SER A 30 7.03 11.31 3.38
CA SER A 30 7.97 12.08 2.56
C SER A 30 7.25 12.84 1.43
N HIS A 31 7.96 13.78 0.79
CA HIS A 31 7.41 14.52 -0.35
C HIS A 31 7.03 13.60 -1.53
N ALA A 32 7.81 12.54 -1.79
CA ALA A 32 7.52 11.59 -2.86
C ALA A 32 6.22 10.84 -2.61
N LEU A 33 6.00 10.37 -1.37
CA LEU A 33 4.78 9.67 -0.99
C LEU A 33 3.57 10.62 -0.94
N LYS A 34 3.77 11.86 -0.51
CA LYS A 34 2.74 12.91 -0.53
C LYS A 34 2.14 13.12 -1.92
N ALA A 35 2.90 12.93 -2.99
CA ALA A 35 2.38 13.02 -4.36
C ALA A 35 1.24 12.01 -4.64
N TYR A 36 1.20 10.88 -3.93
CA TYR A 36 0.17 9.85 -4.07
C TYR A 36 -1.07 10.10 -3.20
N CYS A 37 -1.05 11.13 -2.35
CA CYS A 37 -2.22 11.53 -1.57
C CYS A 37 -3.30 12.14 -2.47
N ASN A 38 -4.56 11.91 -2.09
CA ASN A 38 -5.72 12.41 -2.84
C ASN A 38 -5.81 13.94 -2.82
N ALA A 39 -5.76 14.53 -1.63
CA ALA A 39 -5.88 15.96 -1.44
C ALA A 39 -4.62 16.74 -1.84
N LYS A 40 -4.78 18.02 -2.13
CA LYS A 40 -3.68 18.93 -2.45
C LYS A 40 -3.84 20.26 -1.71
N GLU A 41 -2.75 20.75 -1.15
CA GLU A 41 -2.64 22.09 -0.58
C GLU A 41 -1.45 22.80 -1.21
N GLY A 42 -1.68 23.99 -1.79
CA GLY A 42 -0.61 24.75 -2.46
C GLY A 42 0.09 23.97 -3.58
N GLY A 43 -0.61 23.04 -4.24
CA GLY A 43 -0.06 22.17 -5.29
C GLY A 43 0.68 20.92 -4.80
N THR A 44 0.93 20.79 -3.49
CA THR A 44 1.56 19.61 -2.88
C THR A 44 0.49 18.65 -2.37
N GLY A 45 0.67 17.35 -2.58
CA GLY A 45 -0.26 16.36 -2.05
C GLY A 45 -0.19 16.27 -0.51
N VAL A 46 -1.34 16.07 0.13
CA VAL A 46 -1.45 15.98 1.58
C VAL A 46 -2.34 14.80 1.95
N CYS A 47 -1.87 13.98 2.90
CA CYS A 47 -2.65 12.91 3.52
C CYS A 47 -3.03 13.39 4.93
N PHE A 48 -4.32 13.52 5.20
CA PHE A 48 -4.84 14.07 6.47
C PHE A 48 -5.00 13.01 7.55
N SER A 49 -4.95 11.73 7.18
CA SER A 49 -5.09 10.61 8.10
C SER A 49 -4.05 9.52 7.82
N TYR A 50 -3.84 8.66 8.82
CA TYR A 50 -3.03 7.46 8.65
C TYR A 50 -3.57 6.57 7.53
N ALA A 51 -4.90 6.41 7.44
CA ALA A 51 -5.53 5.61 6.41
C ALA A 51 -5.29 6.16 4.99
N GLU A 52 -5.38 7.48 4.79
CA GLU A 52 -5.02 8.11 3.51
C GLU A 52 -3.54 7.91 3.16
N MET A 53 -2.66 8.01 4.17
CA MET A 53 -1.23 7.78 3.99
C MET A 53 -0.95 6.33 3.58
N VAL A 54 -1.54 5.35 4.29
CA VAL A 54 -1.35 3.93 4.02
C VAL A 54 -1.94 3.55 2.65
N SER A 55 -3.13 4.03 2.28
CA SER A 55 -3.69 3.74 0.97
C SER A 55 -2.83 4.30 -0.17
N SER A 56 -2.31 5.52 0.00
CA SER A 56 -1.35 6.13 -0.93
C SER A 56 -0.05 5.34 -1.00
N SER A 57 0.40 4.81 0.15
CA SER A 57 1.63 3.99 0.25
C SER A 57 1.49 2.65 -0.45
N VAL A 58 0.33 2.00 -0.38
CA VAL A 58 0.08 0.73 -1.09
C VAL A 58 0.21 0.94 -2.60
N LEU A 59 -0.39 2.00 -3.14
CA LEU A 59 -0.31 2.29 -4.57
C LEU A 59 1.11 2.67 -5.01
N PHE A 60 1.82 3.43 -4.17
CA PHE A 60 3.23 3.73 -4.46
C PHE A 60 4.13 2.50 -4.34
N LEU A 61 3.86 1.60 -3.38
CA LEU A 61 4.58 0.33 -3.24
C LEU A 61 4.37 -0.55 -4.47
N LEU A 62 3.15 -0.63 -5.01
CA LEU A 62 2.89 -1.34 -6.26
C LEU A 62 3.70 -0.75 -7.42
N LYS A 63 3.83 0.58 -7.49
CA LYS A 63 4.70 1.26 -8.46
C LYS A 63 6.18 0.94 -8.26
N LEU A 64 6.66 0.95 -7.01
CA LEU A 64 8.04 0.60 -6.70
C LEU A 64 8.35 -0.85 -7.06
N LEU A 65 7.47 -1.78 -6.70
CA LEU A 65 7.60 -3.19 -7.04
C LEU A 65 7.59 -3.38 -8.56
N GLU A 66 6.69 -2.71 -9.28
CA GLU A 66 6.69 -2.69 -10.75
C GLU A 66 8.06 -2.25 -11.32
N THR A 67 8.67 -1.18 -10.80
CA THR A 67 9.98 -0.68 -11.27
C THR A 67 11.18 -1.50 -10.82
N SER A 68 11.08 -2.18 -9.66
CA SER A 68 12.18 -2.96 -9.07
C SER A 68 12.31 -4.35 -9.70
N TYR A 69 11.36 -4.72 -10.56
CA TYR A 69 11.28 -6.01 -11.21
C TYR A 69 11.39 -5.89 -12.73
N ASP A 70 12.40 -6.51 -13.31
CA ASP A 70 12.60 -6.56 -14.76
C ASP A 70 12.21 -7.94 -15.31
N TYR A 71 10.92 -8.27 -15.48
CA TYR A 71 10.57 -9.36 -16.42
C TYR A 71 9.24 -9.08 -17.16
N GLU A 72 9.19 -9.56 -18.40
CA GLU A 72 8.14 -9.46 -19.41
C GLU A 72 6.84 -10.27 -19.14
N ASP A 73 6.57 -10.82 -17.94
CA ASP A 73 5.57 -11.91 -17.79
C ASP A 73 4.38 -11.66 -16.84
N TYR A 74 3.19 -12.14 -17.24
CA TYR A 74 1.86 -11.93 -16.64
C TYR A 74 1.70 -12.53 -15.23
N LEU A 75 2.41 -13.62 -14.92
CA LEU A 75 2.43 -14.31 -13.62
C LEU A 75 2.95 -13.43 -12.46
N LYS A 76 3.54 -12.27 -12.77
CA LYS A 76 4.14 -11.36 -11.79
C LYS A 76 3.16 -10.44 -11.10
N ASN A 77 2.14 -9.99 -11.82
CA ASN A 77 1.15 -9.04 -11.31
C ASN A 77 0.47 -9.56 -10.03
N ASP A 78 0.14 -10.85 -10.03
CA ASP A 78 -0.48 -11.53 -8.88
C ASP A 78 0.44 -11.52 -7.65
N LYS A 79 1.76 -11.71 -7.82
CA LYS A 79 2.74 -11.63 -6.71
C LYS A 79 2.94 -10.20 -6.20
N LEU A 80 2.85 -9.19 -7.07
CA LEU A 80 2.95 -7.78 -6.64
C LEU A 80 1.82 -7.44 -5.68
N ALA A 81 0.58 -7.85 -6.00
CA ALA A 81 -0.55 -7.68 -5.11
C ALA A 81 -0.35 -8.43 -3.79
N GLU A 82 0.12 -9.68 -3.81
CA GLU A 82 0.38 -10.46 -2.59
C GLU A 82 1.32 -9.72 -1.63
N TYR A 83 2.45 -9.21 -2.13
CA TYR A 83 3.39 -8.47 -1.28
C TYR A 83 2.81 -7.15 -0.77
N ALA A 84 2.06 -6.42 -1.59
CA ALA A 84 1.42 -5.18 -1.18
C ALA A 84 0.32 -5.41 -0.12
N ILE A 85 -0.49 -6.46 -0.29
CA ILE A 85 -1.54 -6.88 0.66
C ILE A 85 -0.92 -7.36 1.98
N LEU A 86 0.16 -8.13 1.91
CA LEU A 86 0.88 -8.60 3.08
C LEU A 86 1.47 -7.41 3.86
N TRP A 87 2.11 -6.47 3.18
CA TRP A 87 2.59 -5.22 3.80
C TRP A 87 1.46 -4.39 4.42
N LEU A 88 0.34 -4.24 3.72
CA LEU A 88 -0.85 -3.55 4.24
C LEU A 88 -1.36 -4.20 5.53
N SER A 89 -1.46 -5.53 5.56
CA SER A 89 -1.91 -6.27 6.75
C SER A 89 -1.00 -6.04 7.95
N TYR A 90 0.32 -6.04 7.76
CA TYR A 90 1.28 -5.74 8.81
C TYR A 90 1.08 -4.33 9.36
N LYS A 91 0.91 -3.32 8.48
CA LYS A 91 0.67 -1.93 8.89
C LYS A 91 -0.62 -1.75 9.68
N LEU A 92 -1.72 -2.33 9.20
CA LEU A 92 -3.02 -2.23 9.87
C LEU A 92 -3.06 -3.04 11.18
N ASN A 93 -2.34 -4.17 11.26
CA ASN A 93 -2.20 -4.91 12.52
C ASN A 93 -1.39 -4.11 13.55
N LYS A 94 -0.32 -3.42 13.11
CA LYS A 94 0.51 -2.59 14.00
C LYS A 94 -0.22 -1.31 14.45
N TYR A 95 -1.00 -0.69 13.56
CA TYR A 95 -1.74 0.54 13.83
C TYR A 95 -3.21 0.42 13.39
N PRO A 96 -4.05 -0.24 14.21
CA PRO A 96 -5.45 -0.51 13.90
C PRO A 96 -6.24 0.77 13.63
N GLN A 97 -7.15 0.71 12.66
CA GLN A 97 -8.03 1.83 12.32
C GLN A 97 -9.46 1.51 12.79
N LYS A 98 -10.12 2.50 13.40
CA LYS A 98 -11.49 2.34 13.89
C LYS A 98 -12.43 2.04 12.72
N GLY A 99 -13.18 0.94 12.82
CA GLY A 99 -14.12 0.51 11.78
C GLY A 99 -13.52 -0.40 10.70
N ILE A 100 -12.20 -0.62 10.71
CA ILE A 100 -11.51 -1.50 9.77
C ILE A 100 -11.20 -2.82 10.46
N ASN A 101 -11.93 -3.88 10.11
CA ASN A 101 -11.76 -5.22 10.69
C ASN A 101 -11.09 -6.18 9.69
N THR A 102 -11.33 -5.97 8.40
CA THR A 102 -10.76 -6.75 7.30
C THR A 102 -9.91 -5.87 6.38
N LEU A 103 -9.07 -6.51 5.57
CA LEU A 103 -8.34 -5.80 4.51
C LEU A 103 -9.30 -5.24 3.45
N ASN A 104 -10.42 -5.95 3.22
CA ASN A 104 -11.46 -5.50 2.32
C ASN A 104 -12.15 -4.21 2.79
N ASP A 105 -12.40 -4.05 4.10
CA ASP A 105 -12.95 -2.81 4.66
C ASP A 105 -12.03 -1.62 4.31
N PHE A 106 -10.73 -1.78 4.57
CA PHE A 106 -9.75 -0.74 4.25
C PHE A 106 -9.66 -0.46 2.74
N TYR A 107 -9.71 -1.52 1.94
CA TYR A 107 -9.64 -1.42 0.49
C TYR A 107 -10.78 -0.58 -0.08
N THR A 108 -12.03 -0.91 0.24
CA THR A 108 -13.22 -0.20 -0.23
C THR A 108 -13.30 1.22 0.32
N GLU A 109 -12.87 1.44 1.56
CA GLU A 109 -12.95 2.77 2.16
C GLU A 109 -11.84 3.73 1.71
N HIS A 110 -10.63 3.22 1.44
CA HIS A 110 -9.46 4.07 1.23
C HIS A 110 -8.66 3.81 -0.05
N ILE A 111 -8.50 2.57 -0.51
CA ILE A 111 -7.69 2.26 -1.70
C ILE A 111 -8.51 2.50 -2.96
N GLU A 112 -9.72 1.97 -3.05
CA GLU A 112 -10.60 2.11 -4.21
C GLU A 112 -10.95 3.59 -4.49
N LYS A 113 -11.05 4.40 -3.44
CA LYS A 113 -11.32 5.85 -3.53
C LYS A 113 -10.07 6.69 -3.81
N ASN A 114 -8.89 6.08 -3.89
CA ASN A 114 -7.68 6.81 -4.22
C ASN A 114 -7.60 7.07 -5.74
N LYS A 115 -7.32 8.31 -6.15
CA LYS A 115 -7.26 8.68 -7.58
C LYS A 115 -6.23 7.89 -8.40
N TYR A 116 -5.19 7.35 -7.75
CA TYR A 116 -4.15 6.55 -8.39
C TYR A 116 -4.53 5.07 -8.57
N TYR A 117 -5.69 4.64 -8.06
CA TYR A 117 -6.13 3.25 -8.08
C TYR A 117 -6.37 2.69 -9.48
N ASN A 118 -6.88 3.51 -10.40
CA ASN A 118 -7.12 3.13 -11.80
C ASN A 118 -5.93 3.45 -12.72
N VAL A 119 -4.75 3.76 -12.17
CA VAL A 119 -3.56 4.02 -12.98
C VAL A 119 -3.07 2.72 -13.62
N GLU A 120 -2.72 2.83 -14.89
CA GLU A 120 -2.13 1.73 -15.67
C GLU A 120 -0.72 1.42 -15.20
N ILE A 121 -0.42 0.13 -15.22
CA ILE A 121 0.88 -0.41 -14.86
C ILE A 121 1.77 -0.34 -16.10
N THR A 122 2.99 0.17 -15.94
CA THR A 122 3.90 0.34 -17.08
C THR A 122 4.17 -1.03 -17.70
N LYS A 123 4.11 -1.11 -19.03
CA LYS A 123 4.28 -2.35 -19.82
C LYS A 123 3.19 -3.41 -19.62
N SER A 124 2.01 -3.05 -19.09
CA SER A 124 0.86 -3.96 -18.95
C SER A 124 -0.44 -3.25 -19.37
N SER A 125 -1.39 -3.98 -19.96
CA SER A 125 -2.73 -3.46 -20.27
C SER A 125 -3.67 -3.49 -19.05
N LYS A 126 -3.11 -3.47 -17.84
CA LYS A 126 -3.84 -3.64 -16.58
C LYS A 126 -3.62 -2.44 -15.67
N THR A 127 -4.60 -2.20 -14.82
CA THR A 127 -4.56 -1.19 -13.76
C THR A 127 -4.17 -1.82 -12.41
N TYR A 128 -3.82 -0.99 -11.42
CA TYR A 128 -3.65 -1.50 -10.04
C TYR A 128 -4.92 -2.14 -9.49
N LYS A 129 -6.09 -1.60 -9.85
CA LYS A 129 -7.40 -2.24 -9.61
C LYS A 129 -7.44 -3.69 -10.09
N ASP A 130 -7.05 -3.95 -11.34
CA ASP A 130 -7.14 -5.31 -11.92
C ASP A 130 -6.23 -6.31 -11.19
N ILE A 131 -5.10 -5.84 -10.69
CA ILE A 131 -4.16 -6.67 -9.92
C ILE A 131 -4.71 -6.96 -8.52
N ILE A 132 -5.15 -5.93 -7.80
CA ILE A 132 -5.62 -6.09 -6.43
C ILE A 132 -6.90 -6.92 -6.40
N ASN A 133 -7.86 -6.66 -7.29
CA ASN A 133 -9.14 -7.42 -7.36
C ASN A 133 -8.97 -8.92 -7.59
N LYS A 134 -7.88 -9.38 -8.20
CA LYS A 134 -7.59 -10.81 -8.34
C LYS A 134 -7.24 -11.50 -7.04
N LYS A 135 -6.96 -10.75 -5.98
CA LYS A 135 -6.59 -11.24 -4.65
C LYS A 135 -7.67 -10.94 -3.60
N GLN A 136 -8.93 -10.89 -4.03
CA GLN A 136 -10.08 -10.75 -3.12
C GLN A 136 -10.09 -11.79 -2.01
N ASP A 137 -9.71 -13.03 -2.30
CA ASP A 137 -9.61 -14.08 -1.28
C ASP A 137 -8.66 -13.70 -0.14
N LEU A 138 -7.52 -13.06 -0.46
CA LEU A 138 -6.59 -12.57 0.56
C LEU A 138 -7.13 -11.36 1.33
N MET A 139 -7.92 -10.51 0.67
CA MET A 139 -8.53 -9.34 1.32
C MET A 139 -9.67 -9.69 2.28
N ASN A 140 -10.31 -10.85 2.07
CA ASN A 140 -11.39 -11.34 2.92
C ASN A 140 -10.87 -12.07 4.17
N ILE A 141 -9.58 -12.39 4.24
CA ILE A 141 -8.96 -12.94 5.45
C ILE A 141 -8.76 -11.80 6.47
N GLY A 142 -8.83 -12.14 7.75
CA GLY A 142 -8.60 -11.17 8.83
C GLY A 142 -7.18 -10.59 8.80
N ILE A 143 -7.09 -9.31 9.20
CA ILE A 143 -5.84 -8.54 9.16
C ILE A 143 -4.74 -9.22 10.00
N LYS A 144 -5.12 -9.74 11.17
CA LYS A 144 -4.17 -10.38 12.10
C LYS A 144 -3.62 -11.67 11.51
N GLU A 145 -4.47 -12.46 10.87
CA GLU A 145 -4.13 -13.74 10.25
C GLU A 145 -3.14 -13.55 9.09
N ILE A 146 -3.39 -12.59 8.19
CA ILE A 146 -2.44 -12.30 7.10
C ILE A 146 -1.13 -11.72 7.63
N SER A 147 -1.19 -10.84 8.64
CA SER A 147 0.00 -10.17 9.17
C SER A 147 1.04 -11.13 9.75
N GLN A 148 0.64 -12.34 10.15
CA GLN A 148 1.55 -13.38 10.66
C GLN A 148 2.53 -13.90 9.61
N PHE A 149 2.23 -13.72 8.32
CA PHE A 149 3.08 -14.16 7.21
C PHE A 149 4.08 -13.09 6.76
N TYR A 150 4.12 -11.93 7.42
CA TYR A 150 5.01 -10.83 7.04
C TYR A 150 6.45 -11.04 7.54
N ASP A 151 6.64 -11.79 8.62
CA ASP A 151 7.95 -12.10 9.23
C ASP A 151 8.74 -13.20 8.49
#